data_AF-A0A2V8XJ12-F1
#
_entry.id   AF-A0A2V8XJ12-F1
#
_cell.length_a   1.000
_cell.length_b   1.000
_cell.length_c   1.000
_cell.angle_alpha   90.00
_cell.angle_beta   90.00
_cell.angle_gamma   90.00
#
_symmetry.space_group_name_H-M   'P 1'
#
loop_
_entity.id
_entity.type
_entity.pdbx_description
1 polymer ?
#
loop_
_entity_poly.entity_id
_entity_poly.type
_entity_poly.pdbx_seq_one_letter_code
_entity_poly.pdbx_strand_id
1 'polypeptide(L)' 'AGGGVDIRASRHFEIRLLNVDYYRTSFGANTTQNYYTASAGIILRLFGSSSAE' A
#
# COMPACT_ATOMS: atom_id res chain seq x y z
N ALA A 1 -7.78 6.51 -3.68
CA ALA A 1 -6.54 6.56 -4.50
C ALA A 1 -5.38 6.62 -3.53
N GLY A 2 -4.37 5.78 -3.68
CA GLY A 2 -3.27 5.66 -2.73
C GLY A 2 -1.94 5.51 -3.44
N GLY A 3 -0.87 5.87 -2.74
CA GLY A 3 0.49 5.83 -3.27
C GLY A 3 1.48 5.57 -2.15
N GLY A 4 2.43 4.69 -2.43
CA GLY A 4 3.48 4.32 -1.49
C GLY A 4 4.83 4.19 -2.16
N VAL A 5 5.88 4.27 -1.34
CA VAL A 5 7.26 4.03 -1.73
C VAL A 5 7.73 2.75 -1.06
N ASP A 6 8.01 1.76 -1.89
CA ASP A 6 8.53 0.47 -1.47
C ASP A 6 10.00 0.34 -1.91
N ILE A 7 10.85 -0.13 -1.00
CA ILE A 7 12.26 -0.44 -1.26
C ILE A 7 12.43 -1.95 -1.18
N ARG A 8 12.86 -2.55 -2.30
CA ARG A 8 13.23 -3.96 -2.32
C ARG A 8 14.61 -4.13 -1.69
N ALA A 9 14.66 -4.69 -0.48
CA ALA A 9 15.90 -4.99 0.22
C ALA A 9 16.53 -6.32 -0.25
N SER A 10 15.72 -7.29 -0.68
CA SER A 10 16.18 -8.61 -1.14
C SER A 10 15.13 -9.35 -1.97
N ARG A 11 15.46 -10.55 -2.48
CA ARG A 11 14.53 -11.36 -3.29
C ARG A 11 13.19 -11.61 -2.57
N HIS A 12 13.24 -11.77 -1.25
CA HIS A 12 12.12 -12.12 -0.39
C HIS A 12 11.66 -10.99 0.55
N PHE A 13 12.42 -9.90 0.65
CA PHE A 13 12.17 -8.83 1.61
C PHE A 13 12.03 -7.49 0.91
N GLU A 14 10.97 -6.78 1.26
CA GLU A 14 10.67 -5.45 0.77
C GLU A 14 10.21 -4.60 1.95
N ILE A 15 10.62 -3.34 1.97
CA ILE A 15 10.34 -2.41 3.06
C ILE A 15 9.46 -1.31 2.47
N ARG A 16 8.27 -1.18 3.04
CA ARG A 16 7.35 -0.10 2.74
C ARG A 16 7.70 1.09 3.61
N LEU A 17 8.44 2.04 3.05
CA LEU A 17 8.89 3.22 3.79
C LEU A 17 7.72 4.13 4.16
N LEU A 18 6.85 4.37 3.19
CA LEU A 18 5.63 5.13 3.39
C LEU A 18 4.57 4.63 2.44
N ASN A 19 3.34 4.56 2.92
CA ASN A 19 2.17 4.35 2.10
C ASN A 19 1.07 5.26 2.60
N VAL A 20 0.52 6.04 1.68
CA VAL A 20 -0.56 6.98 1.94
C VAL A 20 -1.76 6.56 1.13
N ASP A 21 -2.82 6.19 1.83
CA ASP A 21 -4.08 5.80 1.24
C ASP A 21 -5.12 6.89 1.50
N TYR A 22 -5.82 7.30 0.44
CA TYR A 22 -6.95 8.21 0.53
C TYR A 22 -8.24 7.48 0.22
N TYR A 23 -9.12 7.47 1.22
CA TYR A 23 -10.47 6.97 1.15
C TYR A 23 -11.43 8.16 1.13
N ARG A 24 -12.04 8.39 -0.03
CA ARG A 24 -13.15 9.33 -0.17
C ARG A 24 -14.43 8.57 0.14
N THR A 25 -15.04 8.88 1.28
CA THR A 25 -16.39 8.42 1.58
C THR A 25 -17.36 9.56 1.29
N SER A 26 -18.32 9.30 0.42
CA SER A 26 -19.41 10.23 0.09
C SER A 26 -20.69 9.71 0.71
N PHE A 27 -21.13 10.33 1.80
CA PHE A 27 -22.47 10.10 2.33
C PHE A 27 -23.44 11.03 1.58
N GLY A 28 -24.57 10.47 1.11
CA GLY A 28 -25.54 11.20 0.30
C GLY A 28 -25.96 12.54 0.91
N ALA A 29 -26.19 13.53 0.03
CA ALA A 29 -26.46 14.94 0.33
C ALA A 29 -25.29 15.67 1.03
N ASN A 30 -24.27 16.00 0.24
CA ASN A 30 -23.31 17.09 0.50
C ASN A 30 -22.20 16.86 1.55
N THR A 31 -22.03 15.65 2.09
CA THR A 31 -20.94 15.35 3.03
C THR A 31 -19.88 14.46 2.39
N THR A 32 -18.77 15.07 2.00
CA THR A 32 -17.56 14.34 1.57
C THR A 32 -16.60 14.27 2.75
N GLN A 33 -16.39 13.08 3.30
CA GLN A 33 -15.35 12.86 4.31
C GLN A 33 -14.09 12.32 3.63
N ASN A 34 -13.02 13.08 3.81
CA ASN A 34 -11.71 12.82 3.24
C ASN A 34 -10.87 12.14 4.32
N TYR A 35 -10.76 10.82 4.27
CA TYR A 35 -9.98 10.05 5.23
C TYR A 35 -8.61 9.74 4.63
N TYR A 36 -7.55 10.15 5.33
CA TYR A 36 -6.16 9.90 4.97
C TYR A 36 -5.55 8.94 5.98
N THR A 37 -4.94 7.87 5.48
CA THR A 37 -4.15 6.94 6.28
C THR A 37 -2.70 7.00 5.82
N ALA A 38 -1.77 7.12 6.76
CA ALA A 38 -0.34 6.97 6.51
C ALA A 38 0.17 5.74 7.28
N SER A 39 0.97 4.91 6.61
CA SER A 39 1.52 3.68 7.18
C SER A 39 2.95 3.41 6.69
N ALA A 40 3.70 2.63 7.45
CA ALA A 40 5.02 2.11 7.10
C ALA A 40 5.13 0.66 7.59
N GLY A 41 5.92 -0.19 6.92
CA GLY A 41 5.99 -1.61 7.28
C GLY A 41 6.99 -2.43 6.50
N ILE A 42 7.03 -3.73 6.80
CA ILE A 42 7.91 -4.71 6.16
C ILE A 42 7.03 -5.73 5.45
N ILE A 43 7.36 -6.04 4.19
CA ILE A 43 6.66 -6.99 3.34
C ILE A 43 7.56 -8.20 3.13
N LEU A 44 7.06 -9.37 3.52
CA LEU A 44 7.71 -10.67 3.31
C LEU A 44 7.01 -11.40 2.16
N ARG A 45 7.76 -11.69 1.09
CA ARG A 45 7.26 -12.48 -0.05
C ARG A 45 7.64 -13.95 0.14
N LEU A 46 6.68 -14.72 0.66
CA LEU A 46 6.83 -16.14 1.02
C LEU A 46 6.90 -17.07 -0.20
N PHE A 47 6.29 -16.68 -1.33
CA PHE A 47 6.34 -17.44 -2.57
C PHE A 47 6.81 -16.51 -3.69
N GLY A 48 8.02 -16.77 -4.20
CA GLY A 48 8.48 -16.15 -5.43
C GLY A 48 7.80 -16.86 -6.59
N SER A 49 7.22 -16.11 -7.52
CA SER A 49 6.83 -16.62 -8.84
C SER A 49 8.03 -17.31 -9.47
N SER A 50 8.10 -18.63 -9.34
CA SER A 50 8.79 -19.45 -10.33
C SER A 50 8.02 -19.21 -11.61
N SER A 51 8.62 -18.50 -12.56
CA SER A 51 8.31 -18.72 -13.96
C SER A 51 8.54 -20.21 -14.18
N ALA A 52 7.47 -21.00 -14.14
CA ALA A 52 7.49 -22.31 -14.77
C ALA A 52 7.32 -22.01 -16.26
N GLU A 53 8.37 -22.34 -17.01
CA GLU A 53 8.45 -22.31 -18.47
C GLU A 53 7.27 -23.00 -19.15
#